data_AF-A0A395TZ00-F1
#
_entry.id   AF-A0A395TZ00-F1
#
_cell.length_a   1.000
_cell.length_b   1.000
_cell.length_c   1.000
_cell.angle_alpha   90.00
_cell.angle_beta   90.00
_cell.angle_gamma   90.00
#
_symmetry.space_group_name_H-M   'P 1'
#
loop_
_entity.id
_entity.type
_entity.pdbx_description
1 polymer ?
#
loop_
_entity_poly.entity_id
_entity_poly.type
_entity_poly.pdbx_seq_one_letter_code
_entity_poly.pdbx_strand_id
1 'polypeptide(L)'
;MAKTQIVHSSQATTLLVKGDKNNPEPIHQIIIFPGGQIELTRCSDNEQYWVHIHLNEDTKITDSRQAYDYDTYIKRQENGLKPIHQIDDAEHITQLALKVKGTYQTTETL
;
A
#
# COMPACT_ATOMS: atom_id res chain seq x y z
N MET A 1 5.81 -13.98 18.24
CA MET A 1 5.07 -13.31 17.16
C MET A 1 5.41 -11.83 17.22
N ALA A 2 5.91 -11.28 16.12
CA ALA A 2 6.02 -9.84 15.98
C ALA A 2 4.64 -9.19 16.16
N LYS A 3 4.60 -8.12 16.96
CA LYS A 3 3.38 -7.38 17.25
C LYS A 3 3.34 -6.15 16.35
N THR A 4 2.18 -5.85 15.81
CA THR A 4 1.93 -4.57 15.15
C THR A 4 2.07 -3.46 16.19
N GLN A 5 2.83 -2.41 15.86
CA GLN A 5 3.00 -1.24 16.72
C GLN A 5 2.16 -0.10 16.19
N ILE A 6 1.43 0.57 17.08
CA ILE A 6 0.69 1.80 16.75
C ILE A 6 1.50 2.98 17.28
N VAL A 7 1.80 3.94 16.40
CA VAL A 7 2.48 5.19 16.73
C VAL A 7 1.49 6.32 16.51
N HIS A 8 1.26 7.12 17.55
CA HIS A 8 0.38 8.29 17.50
C HIS A 8 1.21 9.57 17.42
N SER A 9 0.77 10.49 16.56
CA SER A 9 1.18 11.90 16.59
C SER A 9 -0.06 12.78 16.78
N SER A 10 0.14 14.08 16.97
CA SER A 10 -0.99 15.02 17.11
C SER A 10 -1.88 15.11 15.87
N GLN A 11 -1.44 14.62 14.70
CA GLN A 11 -2.14 14.75 13.42
C GLN A 11 -2.23 13.44 12.61
N ALA A 12 -1.57 12.36 13.04
CA ALA A 12 -1.53 11.10 12.30
C ALA A 12 -1.45 9.89 13.24
N THR A 13 -1.95 8.75 12.77
CA THR A 13 -1.73 7.45 13.40
C THR A 13 -1.08 6.52 12.40
N THR A 14 0.05 5.93 12.78
CA THR A 14 0.83 5.01 11.95
C THR A 14 0.73 3.60 12.49
N LEU A 15 0.34 2.66 11.64
CA LEU A 15 0.39 1.22 11.93
C LEU A 15 1.70 0.65 11.36
N LEU A 16 2.63 0.27 12.25
CA LEU A 16 3.89 -0.35 11.88
C LEU A 16 3.76 -1.88 11.91
N VAL A 17 3.74 -2.48 10.73
CA VAL A 17 3.85 -3.94 10.54
C VAL A 17 5.32 -4.24 10.28
N LYS A 18 5.99 -4.87 11.25
CA LYS A 18 7.41 -5.20 11.19
C LYS A 18 7.63 -6.66 11.51
N GLY A 19 8.59 -7.27 10.85
CA GLY A 19 9.08 -8.61 11.11
C GLY A 19 10.45 -8.82 10.49
N ASP A 20 11.07 -9.92 10.87
CA ASP A 20 12.35 -10.36 10.32
C ASP A 20 12.27 -11.84 9.97
N LYS A 21 13.31 -12.37 9.31
CA LYS A 21 13.34 -13.76 8.86
C LYS A 21 13.13 -14.78 10.00
N ASN A 22 13.55 -14.47 11.22
CA ASN A 22 13.46 -15.34 12.38
C ASN A 22 12.16 -15.14 13.18
N ASN A 23 11.61 -13.92 13.17
CA ASN A 23 10.33 -13.58 13.75
C ASN A 23 9.51 -12.77 12.73
N PRO A 24 8.89 -13.46 11.77
CA PRO A 24 8.13 -12.80 10.71
C PRO A 24 6.94 -12.02 11.27
N GLU A 25 6.58 -10.95 10.58
CA GLU A 25 5.30 -10.26 10.76
C GLU A 25 4.14 -11.22 10.46
N PRO A 26 2.92 -10.92 10.96
CA PRO A 26 1.78 -11.77 10.69
C PRO A 26 1.56 -11.94 9.18
N ILE A 27 0.97 -13.05 8.77
CA ILE A 27 0.76 -13.32 7.33
C ILE A 27 -0.29 -12.37 6.74
N HIS A 28 -1.25 -11.94 7.55
CA HIS A 28 -2.42 -11.20 7.12
C HIS A 28 -2.71 -10.06 8.10
N GLN A 29 -2.94 -8.86 7.58
CA GLN A 29 -3.38 -7.68 8.33
C GLN A 29 -4.55 -7.03 7.62
N ILE A 30 -5.52 -6.55 8.41
CA ILE A 30 -6.70 -5.85 7.91
C ILE A 30 -6.82 -4.52 8.65
N ILE A 31 -6.98 -3.44 7.89
CA ILE A 31 -7.32 -2.10 8.39
C ILE A 31 -8.74 -1.79 7.92
N ILE A 32 -9.68 -1.64 8.84
CA ILE A 32 -11.08 -1.32 8.52
C ILE A 32 -11.31 0.18 8.72
N PHE A 33 -11.99 0.80 7.77
CA PHE A 33 -12.37 2.22 7.83
C PHE A 33 -13.82 2.39 7.35
N PRO A 34 -14.49 3.53 7.61
CA PRO A 34 -15.92 3.69 7.30
C PRO A 34 -16.32 3.44 5.84
N GLY A 35 -15.38 3.56 4.89
CA GLY A 35 -15.61 3.33 3.46
C GLY A 35 -15.27 1.93 2.96
N GLY A 36 -14.65 1.07 3.78
CA GLY A 36 -14.18 -0.24 3.34
C GLY A 36 -13.04 -0.80 4.20
N GLN A 37 -12.14 -1.54 3.56
CA GLN A 37 -10.99 -2.11 4.23
C GLN A 37 -9.75 -2.19 3.34
N ILE A 38 -8.59 -2.18 3.98
CA ILE A 38 -7.30 -2.49 3.36
C ILE A 38 -6.82 -3.83 3.90
N GLU A 39 -6.51 -4.75 3.00
CA GLU A 39 -5.91 -6.04 3.30
C GLU A 39 -4.44 -6.03 2.89
N LEU A 40 -3.55 -6.43 3.79
CA LEU A 40 -2.15 -6.69 3.49
C LEU A 40 -1.86 -8.16 3.77
N THR A 41 -1.46 -8.89 2.74
CA THR A 41 -1.20 -10.33 2.82
C THR A 41 0.18 -10.67 2.26
N ARG A 42 1.03 -11.29 3.10
CA ARG A 42 2.36 -11.76 2.69
C ARG A 42 2.24 -13.01 1.83
N CYS A 43 2.95 -13.02 0.70
CA CYS A 43 3.04 -14.19 -0.18
C CYS A 43 3.91 -15.29 0.44
N SER A 44 3.78 -16.51 -0.09
CA SER A 44 4.55 -17.67 0.37
C SER A 44 6.07 -17.55 0.17
N ASP A 45 6.53 -16.64 -0.69
CA ASP A 45 7.94 -16.37 -0.91
C ASP A 45 8.59 -15.46 0.15
N ASN A 46 7.80 -14.92 1.09
CA ASN A 46 8.23 -13.97 2.13
C ASN A 46 8.90 -12.69 1.61
N GLU A 47 8.77 -12.38 0.33
CA GLU A 47 9.34 -11.18 -0.31
C GLU A 47 8.26 -10.31 -0.96
N GLN A 48 7.15 -10.92 -1.35
CA GLN A 48 6.05 -10.25 -2.03
C GLN A 48 4.84 -10.11 -1.12
N TYR A 49 4.06 -9.07 -1.39
CA TYR A 49 2.83 -8.76 -0.67
C TYR A 49 1.74 -8.45 -1.67
N TRP A 50 0.52 -8.87 -1.34
CA TRP A 50 -0.69 -8.34 -1.92
C TRP A 50 -1.25 -7.27 -1.01
N VAL A 51 -1.60 -6.13 -1.61
CA VAL A 51 -2.38 -5.08 -0.97
C VAL A 51 -3.71 -5.02 -1.69
N HIS A 52 -4.79 -5.31 -0.97
CA HIS A 52 -6.14 -5.13 -1.49
C HIS A 52 -6.80 -3.92 -0.83
N ILE A 53 -7.45 -3.10 -1.63
CA ILE A 53 -8.38 -2.08 -1.15
C ILE A 53 -9.75 -2.55 -1.58
N HIS A 54 -10.61 -2.84 -0.61
CA HIS A 54 -12.00 -3.20 -0.82
C HIS A 54 -12.88 -2.04 -0.39
N LEU A 55 -13.79 -1.64 -1.26
CA LEU A 55 -14.77 -0.60 -0.97
C LEU A 55 -16.11 -1.25 -0.60
N ASN A 56 -16.82 -0.65 0.34
CA ASN A 56 -18.22 -1.01 0.60
C ASN A 56 -19.07 -0.69 -0.63
N GLU A 57 -20.24 -1.35 -0.78
CA GLU A 57 -21.11 -1.21 -1.96
C GLU A 57 -21.46 0.25 -2.29
N ASP A 58 -21.64 1.10 -1.27
CA ASP A 58 -22.03 2.51 -1.43
C ASP A 58 -20.83 3.48 -1.56
N THR A 59 -19.60 2.98 -1.45
CA THR A 59 -18.38 3.81 -1.54
C THR A 59 -17.90 3.89 -2.98
N LYS A 60 -17.59 5.10 -3.45
CA LYS A 60 -17.13 5.35 -4.83
C LYS A 60 -15.73 5.98 -4.85
N ILE A 61 -14.93 5.60 -5.85
CA ILE A 61 -13.68 6.30 -6.16
C ILE A 61 -14.04 7.61 -6.87
N THR A 62 -13.60 8.74 -6.31
CA THR A 62 -13.89 10.08 -6.87
C THR A 62 -12.65 10.78 -7.42
N ASP A 63 -11.46 10.39 -7.00
CA ASP A 63 -10.16 10.87 -7.46
C ASP A 63 -9.12 9.77 -7.20
N SER A 64 -8.01 9.79 -7.93
CA SER A 64 -6.87 8.90 -7.70
C SER A 64 -5.58 9.68 -7.84
N ARG A 65 -4.63 9.46 -6.93
CA ARG A 65 -3.31 10.10 -6.98
C ARG A 65 -2.23 9.06 -6.80
N GLN A 66 -1.23 9.11 -7.65
CA GLN A 66 -0.02 8.30 -7.54
C GLN A 66 1.15 9.27 -7.36
N ALA A 67 1.88 9.13 -6.25
CA ALA A 67 3.13 9.86 -6.08
C ALA A 67 4.22 9.17 -6.91
N TYR A 68 5.04 9.95 -7.60
CA TYR A 68 6.14 9.47 -8.43
C TYR A 68 7.35 10.40 -8.31
N ASP A 69 8.53 9.89 -8.66
CA ASP A 69 9.73 10.72 -8.78
C ASP A 69 9.59 11.65 -10.00
N TYR A 70 9.46 12.96 -9.73
CA TYR A 70 9.17 13.97 -10.73
C TYR A 70 10.28 14.10 -11.77
N ASP A 71 11.55 14.00 -11.36
CA ASP A 71 12.68 14.15 -12.28
C ASP A 71 12.75 12.98 -13.27
N THR A 72 12.50 11.75 -12.80
CA THR A 72 12.37 10.57 -13.67
C THR A 72 11.15 10.67 -14.59
N TYR A 73 10.05 11.23 -14.10
CA TYR A 73 8.84 11.47 -14.87
C TYR A 73 9.09 12.42 -16.05
N ILE A 74 9.75 13.56 -15.81
CA ILE A 74 10.03 14.55 -16.86
C ILE A 74 10.91 13.92 -17.94
N LYS A 75 11.98 13.23 -17.54
CA LYS A 75 12.84 12.50 -18.47
C LYS A 75 12.07 11.47 -19.29
N ARG A 76 11.10 10.76 -18.70
CA ARG A 76 10.26 9.80 -19.43
C ARG A 76 9.36 10.49 -20.45
N GLN A 77 8.74 11.61 -20.09
CA GLN A 77 7.94 12.40 -21.02
C GLN A 77 8.75 12.97 -22.17
N GLU A 78 9.94 13.49 -21.89
CA GLU A 78 10.89 13.96 -22.92
C GLU A 78 11.25 12.84 -23.90
N ASN A 79 11.26 11.58 -23.43
CA ASN A 79 11.46 10.38 -24.26
C ASN A 79 10.15 9.81 -24.86
N GLY A 80 9.05 10.57 -24.85
CA GLY A 80 7.76 10.16 -25.43
C GLY A 80 6.97 9.13 -24.63
N LEU A 81 7.42 8.79 -23.41
CA LEU A 81 6.71 7.91 -22.49
C LEU A 81 5.79 8.75 -21.62
N LYS A 82 4.48 8.71 -21.88
CA LYS A 82 3.47 9.45 -21.10
C LYS A 82 3.32 8.88 -19.68
N PRO A 83 3.23 9.71 -18.63
CA PRO A 83 2.74 9.26 -17.33
C PRO A 83 1.61 10.16 -16.81
N ILE A 84 0.59 9.50 -16.28
CA ILE A 84 0.05 9.46 -14.91
C ILE A 84 -1.13 8.51 -15.09
N HIS A 85 -1.12 7.35 -14.44
CA HIS A 85 -2.23 6.41 -14.59
C HIS A 85 -3.42 6.94 -13.79
N GLN A 86 -4.35 7.61 -14.47
CA GLN A 86 -5.73 7.65 -14.03
C GLN A 86 -6.22 6.19 -14.01
N ILE A 87 -6.98 5.84 -12.99
CA ILE A 87 -7.62 4.55 -12.95
C ILE A 87 -8.79 4.61 -13.93
N ASP A 88 -8.70 3.86 -15.03
CA ASP A 88 -9.79 3.73 -16.00
C ASP A 88 -11.00 3.04 -15.34
N ASP A 89 -12.21 3.45 -15.70
CA ASP A 89 -13.50 2.94 -15.19
C ASP A 89 -13.62 2.95 -13.64
N ALA A 90 -13.03 3.94 -12.98
CA ALA A 90 -12.96 4.04 -11.52
C ALA A 90 -14.34 3.98 -10.81
N GLU A 91 -15.41 4.41 -11.47
CA GLU A 91 -16.80 4.37 -10.98
C GLU A 91 -17.37 2.95 -10.84
N HIS A 92 -16.75 1.96 -11.50
CA HIS A 92 -17.17 0.56 -11.50
C HIS A 92 -16.24 -0.34 -10.66
N ILE A 93 -15.14 0.21 -10.15
CA ILE A 93 -14.16 -0.55 -9.37
C ILE A 93 -14.61 -0.66 -7.91
N THR A 94 -14.83 -1.90 -7.48
CA THR A 94 -15.15 -2.24 -6.08
C THR A 94 -13.93 -2.76 -5.31
N GLN A 95 -12.90 -3.20 -6.03
CA GLN A 95 -11.68 -3.75 -5.45
C GLN A 95 -10.46 -3.38 -6.30
N LEU A 96 -9.39 -2.92 -5.64
CA LEU A 96 -8.08 -2.70 -6.25
C LEU A 96 -7.04 -3.60 -5.59
N ALA A 97 -6.27 -4.33 -6.38
CA ALA A 97 -5.20 -5.19 -5.89
C ALA A 97 -3.84 -4.78 -6.47
N LEU A 98 -2.83 -4.68 -5.60
CA LEU A 98 -1.45 -4.36 -5.98
C LEU A 98 -0.52 -5.45 -5.45
N LYS A 99 0.35 -5.98 -6.32
CA LYS A 99 1.43 -6.86 -5.91
C LYS A 99 2.72 -6.06 -5.80
N VAL A 100 3.32 -6.04 -4.62
CA VAL A 100 4.55 -5.30 -4.36
C VAL A 100 5.62 -6.23 -3.81
N LYS A 101 6.89 -5.93 -4.10
CA LYS A 101 8.04 -6.60 -3.52
C LYS A 101 8.74 -5.63 -2.57
N GLY A 102 8.82 -5.98 -1.30
CA GLY A 102 9.48 -5.17 -0.28
C GLY A 102 10.89 -5.68 0.01
N THR A 103 11.73 -4.84 0.60
CA THR A 103 12.98 -5.27 1.25
C THR A 103 12.82 -5.19 2.77
N TYR A 104 13.44 -6.12 3.50
CA TYR A 104 13.52 -6.00 4.95
C TYR A 104 14.32 -4.74 5.31
N GLN A 105 13.74 -3.85 6.10
CA GLN A 105 14.46 -2.73 6.69
C GLN A 105 14.89 -3.10 8.11
N THR A 106 16.19 -3.30 8.32
CA THR A 106 16.79 -3.34 9.65
C THR A 106 16.75 -1.93 10.22
N THR A 107 15.90 -1.69 11.22
CA THR A 107 15.89 -0.41 11.92
C THR A 107 17.15 -0.30 12.78
N GLU A 108 18.15 0.43 12.31
CA GLU A 108 18.84 1.34 13.23
C GLU A 108 17.82 2.40 13.60
N THR A 109 17.37 2.35 14.86
CA THR A 109 16.39 3.24 15.48
C THR A 109 16.71 4.72 15.22
N LEU A 110 15.72 5.47 14.72
CA LEU A 110 15.62 6.92 14.96
C LEU A 110 15.18 7.17 16.40
#